data_AF-A0A5C8BTX3-F1
#
_entry.id   AF-A0A5C8BTX3-F1
#
_cell.length_a   1.000
_cell.length_b   1.000
_cell.length_c   1.000
_cell.angle_alpha   90.00
_cell.angle_beta   90.00
_cell.angle_gamma   90.00
#
_symmetry.space_group_name_H-M   'P 1'
#
loop_
_entity.id
_entity.type
_entity.pdbx_description
1 polymer ?
#
loop_
_entity_poly.entity_id
_entity_poly.type
_entity_poly.pdbx_seq_one_letter_code
_entity_poly.pdbx_strand_id
1 'polypeptide(L)'
;VEVGGIEWNVMPQNRVEYEAEIRREAVLDAIAKAQAYADAIGAGQVEATHLSDPGMLGSEPQMPRAMMAAMADSLASGGFELVPAEIVVRADVDAHFKAH
;
A
#
# COMPACT_ATOMS: atom_id res chain seq x y z
N VAL A 1 -12.03 31.82 -22.47
CA VAL A 1 -12.00 31.13 -21.16
C VAL A 1 -11.11 29.92 -21.33
N GLU A 2 -10.04 29.84 -20.57
CA GLU A 2 -9.08 28.73 -20.57
C GLU A 2 -9.21 28.03 -19.22
N VAL A 3 -9.37 26.70 -19.23
CA VAL A 3 -9.47 25.89 -18.02
C VAL A 3 -8.12 25.21 -17.83
N GLY A 4 -7.49 25.39 -16.67
CA GLY A 4 -6.23 24.74 -16.31
C GLY A 4 -6.40 23.24 -16.02
N GLY A 5 -5.30 22.53 -15.74
CA GLY A 5 -5.30 21.09 -15.48
C GLY A 5 -6.28 20.67 -14.36
N ILE A 6 -6.91 19.51 -14.54
CA ILE A 6 -7.87 18.94 -13.60
C ILE A 6 -7.15 17.87 -12.77
N GLU A 7 -7.12 18.05 -11.45
CA GLU A 7 -6.57 17.07 -10.51
C GLU A 7 -7.69 16.18 -9.98
N TRP A 8 -7.53 14.86 -10.14
CA TRP A 8 -8.43 13.86 -9.58
C TRP A 8 -7.79 13.24 -8.33
N ASN A 9 -8.51 13.25 -7.21
CA ASN A 9 -8.04 12.71 -5.95
C ASN A 9 -9.19 12.05 -5.18
N VAL A 10 -8.87 11.08 -4.33
CA VAL A 10 -9.83 10.52 -3.36
C VAL A 10 -10.15 11.62 -2.35
N MET A 11 -11.45 11.84 -2.07
CA MET A 11 -11.88 12.76 -1.02
C MET A 11 -11.11 12.46 0.29
N PRO A 12 -10.53 13.47 0.97
CA PRO A 12 -9.68 13.25 2.14
C PRO A 12 -10.33 12.42 3.25
N GLN A 13 -11.65 12.52 3.41
CA GLN A 13 -12.39 11.72 4.39
C GLN A 13 -12.34 10.21 4.06
N ASN A 14 -12.48 9.86 2.78
CA ASN A 14 -12.50 8.46 2.34
C ASN A 14 -11.09 7.86 2.31
N ARG A 15 -10.06 8.71 2.13
CA ARG A 15 -8.65 8.29 2.09
C ARG A 15 -8.22 7.61 3.39
N VAL A 16 -8.55 8.18 4.55
CA VAL A 16 -8.17 7.61 5.86
C VAL A 16 -8.82 6.25 6.10
N GLU A 17 -10.08 6.08 5.67
CA GLU A 17 -10.80 4.83 5.79
C GLU A 17 -10.21 3.74 4.88
N TYR A 18 -9.96 4.05 3.61
CA TYR A 18 -9.32 3.12 2.68
C TYR A 18 -7.89 2.75 3.11
N GLU A 19 -7.12 3.71 3.61
CA GLU A 19 -5.76 3.46 4.12
C GLU A 19 -5.78 2.62 5.40
N ALA A 20 -6.80 2.75 6.26
CA ALA A 20 -6.97 1.89 7.42
C ALA A 20 -7.36 0.45 7.02
N GLU A 21 -8.23 0.30 6.02
CA GLU A 21 -8.64 -1.00 5.50
C GLU A 21 -7.47 -1.75 4.86
N ILE A 22 -6.77 -1.12 3.91
CA ILE A 22 -5.68 -1.76 3.17
C ILE A 22 -4.51 -2.10 4.12
N ARG A 23 -4.26 -1.30 5.16
CA ARG A 23 -3.29 -1.65 6.20
C ARG A 23 -3.71 -2.90 6.99
N ARG A 24 -4.99 -3.05 7.31
CA ARG A 24 -5.49 -4.25 7.98
C ARG A 24 -5.30 -5.48 7.09
N GLU A 25 -5.65 -5.37 5.81
CA GLU A 25 -5.46 -6.44 4.85
C GLU A 25 -3.97 -6.82 4.70
N ALA A 26 -3.07 -5.85 4.65
CA ALA A 26 -1.63 -6.10 4.60
C ALA A 26 -1.10 -6.87 5.83
N VAL A 27 -1.61 -6.56 7.02
CA VAL A 27 -1.27 -7.31 8.26
C VAL A 27 -1.82 -8.73 8.21
N LEU A 28 -3.06 -8.91 7.75
CA LEU A 28 -3.66 -10.24 7.63
C LEU A 28 -2.92 -11.11 6.62
N ASP A 29 -2.49 -10.55 5.49
CA ASP A 29 -1.65 -11.23 4.50
C ASP A 29 -0.31 -11.66 5.11
N ALA A 30 0.36 -10.78 5.85
CA ALA A 30 1.61 -11.11 6.53
C ALA A 30 1.46 -12.27 7.53
N ILE A 31 0.37 -12.28 8.31
CA ILE A 31 0.04 -13.38 9.25
C ILE A 31 -0.21 -14.68 8.49
N ALA A 32 -1.04 -14.66 7.44
CA ALA A 32 -1.36 -15.84 6.65
C ALA A 32 -0.11 -16.46 6.01
N LYS A 33 0.78 -15.60 5.48
CA LYS A 33 2.06 -16.01 4.91
C LYS A 33 2.98 -16.64 5.95
N ALA A 34 3.12 -16.03 7.12
CA ALA A 34 3.94 -16.57 8.21
C ALA A 34 3.42 -17.92 8.72
N GLN A 35 2.09 -18.04 8.88
CA GLN A 35 1.47 -19.30 9.29
C GLN A 35 1.71 -20.41 8.26
N ALA A 36 1.57 -20.11 6.96
CA ALA A 36 1.87 -21.08 5.90
C ALA A 36 3.31 -21.59 5.95
N TYR A 37 4.28 -20.75 6.33
CA TYR A 37 5.67 -21.16 6.52
C TYR A 37 5.86 -22.05 7.75
N ALA A 38 5.20 -21.73 8.87
CA ALA A 38 5.25 -22.55 10.07
C ALA A 38 4.60 -23.93 9.84
N ASP A 39 3.45 -23.97 9.16
CA ASP A 39 2.74 -25.20 8.81
C ASP A 39 3.61 -26.12 7.94
N ALA A 40 4.34 -25.56 6.97
CA ALA A 40 5.20 -26.32 6.07
C ALA A 40 6.33 -27.09 6.79
N ILE A 41 6.74 -26.62 7.98
CA ILE A 41 7.77 -27.27 8.80
C ILE A 41 7.21 -27.94 10.06
N GLY A 42 5.87 -27.90 10.26
CA GLY A 42 5.21 -28.46 11.43
C GLY A 42 5.48 -27.71 12.74
N ALA A 43 5.80 -26.41 12.68
CA ALA A 43 6.19 -25.58 13.83
C ALA A 43 5.01 -24.85 14.51
N GLY A 44 3.78 -25.34 14.34
CA GLY A 44 2.63 -24.83 15.08
C GLY A 44 2.19 -23.41 14.73
N GLN A 45 1.58 -22.71 15.70
CA GLN A 45 1.03 -21.37 15.51
C GLN A 45 2.13 -20.30 15.56
N VAL A 46 1.98 -19.27 14.73
CA VAL A 46 2.87 -18.10 14.75
C VAL A 46 2.39 -17.02 15.70
N GLU A 47 3.34 -16.33 16.32
CA GLU A 47 3.13 -15.15 17.14
C GLU A 47 3.91 -13.97 16.57
N ALA A 48 3.23 -12.85 16.34
CA ALA A 48 3.88 -11.62 15.90
C ALA A 48 4.73 -11.05 17.04
N THR A 49 6.02 -10.84 16.80
CA THR A 49 6.96 -10.23 17.75
C THR A 49 7.24 -8.77 17.43
N HIS A 50 7.11 -8.39 16.15
CA HIS A 50 7.26 -7.01 15.69
C HIS A 50 6.34 -6.74 14.51
N LEU A 51 5.84 -5.51 14.43
CA LEU A 51 5.05 -4.99 13.32
C LEU A 51 5.41 -3.51 13.12
N SER A 52 5.74 -3.12 11.90
CA SER A 52 6.01 -1.73 11.55
C SER A 52 5.70 -1.43 10.10
N ASP A 53 5.64 -0.14 9.76
CA ASP A 53 5.73 0.28 8.37
C ASP A 53 7.12 -0.10 7.80
N PRO A 54 7.22 -0.27 6.46
CA PRO A 54 8.46 -0.68 5.84
C PRO A 54 9.63 0.24 6.17
N GLY A 55 10.78 -0.36 6.52
CA GLY A 55 11.99 0.40 6.83
C GLY A 55 12.04 1.02 8.22
N MET A 56 11.02 0.80 9.05
CA MET A 56 11.03 1.18 10.47
C MET A 56 11.48 0.04 11.40
N LEU A 57 11.74 -1.15 10.84
CA LEU A 57 12.15 -2.37 11.54
C LEU A 57 13.68 -2.55 11.50
N GLY A 58 14.38 -2.05 12.51
CA GLY A 58 15.83 -2.27 12.68
C GLY A 58 16.72 -1.53 11.67
N SER A 59 17.98 -1.32 12.08
CA SER A 59 18.88 -0.29 11.57
C SER A 59 19.51 -0.57 10.21
N GLU A 60 18.75 -0.51 9.12
CA GLU A 60 19.36 -0.31 7.80
C GLU A 60 18.74 0.91 7.10
N PRO A 61 19.56 1.89 6.67
CA PRO A 61 19.06 3.00 5.89
C PRO A 61 18.53 2.46 4.56
N GLN A 62 17.22 2.39 4.43
CA GLN A 62 16.59 2.11 3.15
C GLN A 62 16.91 3.27 2.21
N MET A 63 17.72 3.00 1.18
CA MET A 63 17.87 3.91 0.05
C MET A 63 16.48 4.14 -0.55
N PRO A 64 16.01 5.39 -0.67
CA PRO A 64 14.69 5.67 -1.22
C PRO A 64 14.53 5.01 -2.59
N ARG A 65 13.61 4.05 -2.72
CA ARG A 65 13.17 3.62 -4.05
C ARG A 65 12.46 4.81 -4.69
N ALA A 66 13.02 5.33 -5.77
CA ALA A 66 12.38 6.38 -6.54
C ALA A 66 11.03 5.85 -7.05
N MET A 67 9.94 6.30 -6.44
CA MET A 67 8.60 6.13 -6.99
C MET A 67 8.54 6.96 -8.26
N MET A 68 8.55 6.29 -9.42
CA MET A 68 8.34 6.96 -10.69
C MET A 68 6.84 7.25 -10.81
N ALA A 69 6.45 8.49 -10.49
CA ALA A 69 5.09 8.95 -10.72
C ALA A 69 4.84 8.98 -12.24
N ALA A 70 3.93 8.13 -12.72
CA ALA A 70 3.47 8.19 -14.10
C ALA A 70 2.57 9.43 -14.24
N MET A 71 3.14 10.55 -14.68
CA MET A 71 2.39 11.74 -15.04
C MET A 71 1.78 11.52 -16.43
N ALA A 72 0.50 11.15 -16.47
CA ALA A 72 -0.26 11.11 -17.71
C ALA A 72 -0.74 12.53 -18.06
N ASP A 73 -0.05 13.18 -18.99
CA ASP A 73 -0.53 14.41 -19.62
C ASP A 73 -1.53 14.03 -20.72
N SER A 74 -2.82 14.28 -20.50
CA SER A 74 -3.84 14.12 -21.54
C SER A 74 -4.35 15.49 -21.97
N LEU A 75 -3.70 16.02 -23.00
CA LEU A 75 -4.12 17.20 -23.74
C LEU A 75 -5.18 16.76 -24.75
N ALA A 76 -6.41 17.22 -24.60
CA ALA A 76 -7.38 17.12 -25.66
C ALA A 76 -8.28 18.35 -25.65
N SER A 77 -8.56 18.88 -26.85
CA SER A 77 -9.42 20.04 -27.14
C SER A 77 -10.67 19.58 -27.88
N GLY A 78 -11.86 20.01 -27.44
CA GLY A 78 -13.17 19.62 -28.01
C GLY A 78 -13.92 18.54 -27.22
N GLY A 79 -14.88 18.96 -26.38
CA GLY A 79 -15.91 18.13 -25.74
C GLY A 79 -15.43 16.85 -25.05
N PHE A 80 -14.95 16.95 -23.80
CA PHE A 80 -14.43 15.79 -23.05
C PHE A 80 -15.43 15.29 -22.02
N GLU A 81 -15.72 13.99 -22.08
CA GLU A 81 -16.06 13.21 -20.90
C GLU A 81 -14.74 12.97 -20.15
N LEU A 82 -14.63 13.59 -18.97
CA LEU A 82 -13.44 13.46 -18.14
C LEU A 82 -13.61 12.22 -17.26
N VAL A 83 -12.95 11.14 -17.63
CA VAL A 83 -12.91 9.91 -16.83
C VAL A 83 -11.60 9.92 -16.04
N PRO A 84 -11.62 9.89 -14.70
CA PRO A 84 -10.40 9.78 -13.90
C PRO A 84 -9.72 8.45 -14.19
N ALA A 85 -8.38 8.47 -14.23
CA ALA A 85 -7.59 7.24 -14.22
C ALA A 85 -7.86 6.47 -12.92
N GLU A 86 -7.64 5.15 -12.96
CA GLU A 86 -7.73 4.31 -11.77
C GLU A 86 -6.77 4.80 -10.68
N ILE A 87 -7.29 5.03 -9.47
CA ILE A 87 -6.49 5.42 -8.32
C ILE A 87 -6.17 4.15 -7.53
N VAL A 88 -4.91 3.72 -7.58
CA VAL A 88 -4.42 2.57 -6.82
C VAL A 88 -3.87 3.05 -5.46
N VAL A 89 -4.41 2.49 -4.37
CA VAL A 89 -3.89 2.69 -3.01
C VAL A 89 -3.23 1.39 -2.57
N ARG A 90 -2.04 1.48 -1.96
CA ARG A 90 -1.26 0.34 -1.49
C ARG A 90 -0.78 0.59 -0.06
N ALA A 91 -0.79 -0.45 0.76
CA ALA A 91 -0.08 -0.49 2.03
C ALA A 91 0.87 -1.69 2.03
N ASP A 92 2.01 -1.51 2.68
CA ASP A 92 3.00 -2.56 2.90
C ASP A 92 3.31 -2.59 4.41
N VAL A 93 3.69 -3.74 4.94
CA VAL A 93 4.08 -3.90 6.35
C VAL A 93 5.34 -4.77 6.45
N ASP A 94 6.22 -4.42 7.39
CA ASP A 94 7.30 -5.30 7.83
C ASP A 94 6.85 -5.95 9.16
N ALA A 95 6.96 -7.28 9.25
CA ALA A 95 6.56 -8.02 10.45
C ALA A 95 7.48 -9.21 10.72
N HIS A 96 7.76 -9.45 11.99
CA HIS A 96 8.54 -10.60 12.46
C HIS A 96 7.66 -11.55 13.25
N PHE A 97 7.78 -12.84 12.95
CA PHE A 97 6.98 -13.90 13.58
C PHE A 97 7.88 -14.95 14.22
N LYS A 98 7.41 -15.51 15.32
CA LYS A 98 8.00 -16.68 15.98
C LYS A 98 7.01 -17.82 15.97
N ALA A 99 7.45 -19.01 15.56
CA ALA A 99 6.69 -20.25 15.63
C ALA A 99 7.07 -21.05 16.90
N HIS A 100 6.19 -21.93 17.37
CA HIS A 100 6.32 -22.65 18.65
C HIS A 100 6.29 -24.17 18.48
#